data_AF-A0A4R5A9H7-F1
#
_entry.id   AF-A0A4R5A9H7-F1
#
_cell.length_a   1.000
_cell.length_b   1.000
_cell.length_c   1.000
_cell.angle_alpha   90.00
_cell.angle_beta   90.00
_cell.angle_gamma   90.00
#
_symmetry.space_group_name_H-M   'P 1'
#
loop_
_entity.id
_entity.type
_entity.pdbx_description
1 polymer ?
#
loop_
_entity_poly.entity_id
_entity_poly.type
_entity_poly.pdbx_seq_one_letter_code
_entity_poly.pdbx_strand_id
1 'polypeptide(L)'
;MTENGSRAALGRVVRRVGGEDVLEALVGLAGSDLTTLQLELARRRAAALSPAAVLERYRRDRFTAPAAVPFHALRRVEDVLLDGRLRLLVGRCARSVRSVASQVGRPPAAHSLSRATAPQADQLALRATMTT
;
A
#
# COMPACT_ATOMS: atom_id res chain seq x y z
N MET A 1 -8.85 -0.58 19.41
CA MET A 1 -7.95 0.53 19.72
C MET A 1 -8.38 1.70 18.86
N THR A 2 -9.05 2.69 19.45
CA THR A 2 -9.58 3.85 18.71
C THR A 2 -8.44 4.79 18.35
N GLU A 3 -8.55 5.45 17.19
CA GLU A 3 -7.56 6.42 16.69
C GLU A 3 -7.18 7.48 17.74
N ASN A 4 -8.18 7.90 18.52
CA ASN A 4 -8.03 8.84 19.64
C ASN A 4 -7.07 8.31 20.73
N GLY A 5 -7.10 7.01 21.00
CA GLY A 5 -6.21 6.38 21.98
C GLY A 5 -4.75 6.38 21.54
N SER A 6 -4.50 6.13 20.25
CA SER A 6 -3.16 6.15 19.67
C SER A 6 -2.55 7.56 19.69
N ARG A 7 -3.34 8.58 19.31
CA ARG A 7 -2.89 9.98 19.31
C ARG A 7 -2.61 10.49 20.74
N ALA A 8 -3.45 10.12 21.71
CA ALA A 8 -3.22 10.46 23.11
C ALA A 8 -1.95 9.77 23.69
N ALA A 9 -1.65 8.54 23.24
CA ALA A 9 -0.42 7.85 23.61
C ALA A 9 0.82 8.54 23.01
N LEU A 10 0.75 8.97 21.75
CA LEU A 10 1.84 9.68 21.08
C LEU A 10 2.21 10.97 21.82
N GLY A 11 1.23 11.80 22.18
CA GLY A 11 1.50 13.05 22.91
C GLY A 11 2.21 12.86 24.25
N ARG A 12 2.01 11.72 24.94
CA ARG A 12 2.78 11.38 26.16
C ARG A 12 4.24 11.05 25.85
N VAL A 13 4.49 10.31 24.77
CA VAL A 13 5.84 9.88 24.38
C VAL A 13 6.65 11.08 23.90
N VAL A 14 6.07 11.92 23.04
CA VAL A 14 6.72 13.14 22.52
C VAL A 14 7.20 14.04 23.65
N ARG A 15 6.35 14.32 24.64
CA ARG A 15 6.75 15.11 25.83
C ARG A 15 7.89 14.50 26.64
N ARG A 16 8.05 13.17 26.63
CA ARG A 16 9.09 12.47 27.40
C ARG A 16 10.43 12.41 26.67
N VAL A 17 10.42 12.44 25.34
CA VAL A 17 11.61 12.22 24.50
C VAL A 17 12.27 13.53 24.08
N GLY A 18 11.57 14.67 24.16
CA GLY A 18 12.15 15.99 23.90
C GLY A 18 11.21 17.01 23.27
N GLY A 19 9.91 16.71 23.15
CA GLY A 19 8.94 17.60 22.53
C GLY A 19 8.78 17.35 21.02
N GLU A 20 7.95 18.17 20.38
CA GLU A 20 7.60 18.01 18.96
C GLU A 20 8.82 18.16 18.04
N ASP A 21 9.82 18.96 18.42
CA ASP A 21 11.03 19.15 17.62
C ASP A 21 11.77 17.84 17.30
N VAL A 22 11.77 16.89 18.24
CA VAL A 22 12.35 15.56 18.02
C VAL A 22 11.51 14.74 17.05
N LEU A 23 10.17 14.86 17.13
CA LEU A 23 9.29 14.17 16.21
C LEU A 23 9.45 14.72 14.79
N GLU A 24 9.50 16.04 14.64
CA GLU A 24 9.73 16.70 13.36
C GLU A 24 11.09 16.33 12.75
N ALA A 25 12.15 16.27 13.57
CA ALA A 25 13.45 15.81 13.11
C ALA A 25 13.41 14.36 12.59
N LEU A 26 12.66 13.47 13.26
CA LEU A 26 12.49 12.07 12.80
C LEU A 26 11.64 11.97 11.54
N VAL A 27 10.63 12.82 11.38
CA VAL A 27 9.80 12.89 10.17
C VAL A 27 10.60 13.38 8.97
N GLY A 28 11.55 14.30 9.19
CA GLY A 28 12.43 14.83 8.14
C GLY A 28 13.49 13.85 7.61
N LEU A 29 13.70 12.71 8.26
CA LEU A 29 14.67 11.72 7.81
C LEU A 29 14.20 10.95 6.57
N ALA A 30 15.15 10.59 5.71
CA ALA A 30 14.89 9.58 4.69
C ALA A 30 14.51 8.25 5.36
N GLY A 31 13.63 7.47 4.73
CA GLY A 31 13.16 6.19 5.31
C GLY A 31 14.28 5.20 5.64
N SER A 32 15.36 5.20 4.84
CA SER A 32 16.58 4.41 5.11
C SER A 32 17.30 4.83 6.39
N ASP A 33 17.35 6.13 6.65
CA ASP A 33 18.07 6.71 7.78
C ASP A 33 17.27 6.51 9.06
N LEU A 34 15.95 6.68 8.99
CA LEU A 34 15.05 6.33 10.07
C LEU A 34 15.17 4.83 10.42
N THR A 35 15.24 3.95 9.41
CA THR A 35 15.45 2.51 9.63
C THR A 35 16.79 2.25 10.31
N THR A 36 17.85 2.92 9.87
CA THR A 36 19.19 2.82 10.47
C THR A 36 19.16 3.23 11.96
N LEU A 37 18.48 4.33 12.28
CA LEU A 37 18.29 4.80 13.65
C LEU A 37 17.49 3.78 14.50
N GLN A 38 16.43 3.21 13.95
CA GLN A 38 15.63 2.19 14.65
C GLN A 38 16.44 0.92 14.93
N LEU A 39 17.28 0.49 14.00
CA LEU A 39 18.17 -0.66 14.20
C LEU A 39 19.18 -0.40 15.31
N GLU A 40 19.80 0.78 15.32
CA GLU A 40 20.74 1.15 16.38
C GLU A 40 20.05 1.24 17.76
N LEU A 41 18.86 1.84 17.82
CA LEU A 41 18.04 1.84 19.03
C LEU A 41 17.77 0.41 19.53
N ALA A 42 17.41 -0.52 18.61
CA ALA A 42 17.16 -1.91 18.95
C ALA A 42 18.43 -2.61 19.49
N ARG A 43 19.59 -2.37 18.88
CA ARG A 43 20.88 -2.92 19.36
C ARG A 43 21.21 -2.45 20.77
N ARG A 44 21.10 -1.15 21.05
CA ARG A 44 21.36 -0.60 22.40
C ARG A 44 20.42 -1.17 23.44
N ARG A 45 19.13 -1.32 23.10
CA ARG A 45 18.14 -1.95 23.98
C ARG A 45 18.46 -3.41 24.23
N ALA A 46 18.86 -4.15 23.20
CA ALA A 46 19.23 -5.56 23.33
C ALA A 46 20.49 -5.73 24.19
N ALA A 47 21.51 -4.88 24.00
CA ALA A 47 22.75 -4.92 24.79
C ALA A 47 22.53 -4.65 26.28
N ALA A 48 21.48 -3.91 26.64
CA ALA A 48 21.11 -3.65 28.03
C ALA A 48 20.34 -4.80 28.70
N LEU A 49 19.95 -5.84 27.96
CA LEU A 49 19.18 -6.97 28.49
C LEU A 49 20.09 -8.13 28.88
N SER A 50 19.89 -8.67 30.08
CA SER A 50 20.52 -9.92 30.48
C SER A 50 19.72 -11.13 29.98
N PRO A 51 20.38 -12.30 29.77
CA PRO A 51 19.66 -13.53 29.41
C PRO A 51 18.56 -13.91 30.39
N ALA A 52 18.77 -13.69 31.70
CA ALA A 52 17.77 -13.93 32.73
C ALA A 52 16.53 -13.02 32.55
N ALA A 53 16.74 -11.73 32.21
CA ALA A 53 15.64 -10.81 31.94
C ALA A 53 14.84 -11.21 30.69
N VAL A 54 15.51 -11.77 29.68
CA VAL A 54 14.85 -12.31 28.48
C VAL A 54 13.96 -13.50 28.83
N LEU A 55 14.47 -14.47 29.59
CA LEU A 55 13.69 -15.64 30.02
C LEU A 55 12.50 -15.24 30.88
N GLU A 56 12.68 -14.29 31.79
CA GLU A 56 11.58 -13.83 32.63
C GLU A 56 10.49 -13.13 31.83
N ARG A 57 10.88 -12.33 30.84
CA ARG A 57 9.93 -11.71 29.91
C ARG A 57 9.21 -12.75 29.07
N TYR A 58 9.90 -13.74 28.53
CA TYR A 58 9.30 -14.83 27.75
C TYR A 58 8.22 -15.59 28.54
N ARG A 59 8.42 -15.82 29.84
CA ARG A 59 7.44 -16.51 30.69
C ARG A 59 6.19 -15.67 30.98
N ARG A 60 6.32 -14.34 31.06
CA ARG A 60 5.24 -13.43 31.46
C ARG A 60 4.51 -12.79 30.28
N ASP A 61 5.14 -12.70 29.12
CA ASP A 61 4.57 -12.03 27.97
C ASP A 61 3.48 -12.88 27.32
N ARG A 62 2.24 -12.39 27.35
CA ARG A 62 1.08 -13.06 26.77
C ARG A 62 1.21 -13.30 25.27
N PHE A 63 2.07 -12.54 24.58
CA PHE A 63 2.30 -12.69 23.14
C PHE A 63 3.32 -13.78 22.82
N THR A 64 4.08 -14.26 23.80
CA THR A 64 5.01 -15.39 23.66
C THR A 64 4.46 -16.67 24.27
N ALA A 65 3.34 -16.59 24.98
CA ALA A 65 2.65 -17.77 25.50
C ALA A 65 2.21 -18.69 24.35
N PRO A 66 2.42 -20.01 24.48
CA PRO A 66 1.88 -20.97 23.51
C PRO A 66 0.37 -20.79 23.37
N ALA A 67 -0.14 -20.87 22.14
CA ALA A 67 -1.57 -20.86 21.91
C ALA A 67 -2.22 -22.03 22.67
N ALA A 68 -3.36 -21.77 23.31
CA ALA A 68 -4.14 -22.80 24.01
C ALA A 68 -4.73 -23.86 23.06
N VAL A 69 -4.69 -23.59 21.75
CA VAL A 69 -5.17 -24.48 20.70
C VAL A 69 -4.01 -25.34 20.20
N PRO A 70 -4.20 -26.66 20.06
CA PRO A 70 -3.19 -27.52 19.46
C PRO A 70 -2.76 -27.04 18.08
N PHE A 71 -1.46 -27.02 17.82
CA PHE A 71 -0.87 -26.51 16.58
C PHE A 71 -1.55 -27.09 15.32
N HIS A 72 -1.84 -28.39 15.30
CA HIS A 72 -2.47 -29.06 14.17
C HIS A 72 -3.88 -28.53 13.87
N ALA A 73 -4.63 -28.10 14.88
CA ALA A 73 -5.95 -27.53 14.70
C ALA A 73 -5.86 -26.11 14.11
N LEU A 74 -4.92 -25.29 14.61
CA LEU A 74 -4.64 -23.96 14.05
C LEU A 74 -4.17 -24.08 12.59
N ARG A 75 -3.26 -25.01 12.31
CA ARG A 75 -2.70 -25.24 10.98
C ARG A 75 -3.76 -25.62 9.96
N ARG A 76 -4.70 -26.51 10.33
CA ARG A 76 -5.82 -26.87 9.44
C ARG A 76 -6.69 -25.67 9.07
N VAL A 77 -6.95 -24.77 10.01
CA VAL A 77 -7.72 -23.55 9.73
C VAL A 77 -6.94 -22.61 8.81
N GLU A 78 -5.65 -22.41 9.06
CA GLU A 78 -4.77 -21.63 8.18
C GLU A 78 -4.75 -22.17 6.75
N ASP A 79 -4.62 -23.50 6.60
CA ASP A 79 -4.58 -24.13 5.27
C ASP A 79 -5.89 -23.89 4.51
N VAL A 80 -7.05 -24.00 5.15
CA VAL A 80 -8.35 -23.69 4.52
C VAL A 80 -8.46 -22.22 4.12
N LEU A 81 -8.04 -21.30 4.99
CA LEU A 81 -8.13 -19.85 4.74
C LEU A 81 -7.17 -19.39 3.64
N LEU A 82 -5.94 -19.91 3.66
CA LEU A 82 -4.91 -19.55 2.69
C LEU A 82 -5.14 -20.22 1.35
N ASP A 83 -5.58 -21.48 1.31
CA ASP A 83 -5.97 -22.18 0.08
C ASP A 83 -7.22 -21.54 -0.55
N GLY A 84 -8.25 -21.25 0.24
CA GLY A 84 -9.43 -20.53 -0.22
C GLY A 84 -9.11 -19.14 -0.80
N ARG A 85 -8.22 -18.38 -0.14
CA ARG A 85 -7.76 -17.09 -0.64
C ARG A 85 -6.93 -17.23 -1.91
N LEU A 86 -6.04 -18.23 -1.98
CA LEU A 86 -5.21 -18.47 -3.16
C LEU A 86 -6.08 -18.86 -4.37
N ARG A 87 -7.10 -19.71 -4.18
CA ARG A 87 -8.07 -20.07 -5.24
C ARG A 87 -8.85 -18.86 -5.74
N LEU A 88 -9.25 -17.95 -4.85
CA LEU A 88 -9.94 -16.71 -5.24
C LEU A 88 -9.01 -15.72 -5.97
N LEU A 89 -7.74 -15.65 -5.58
CA LEU A 89 -6.74 -14.80 -6.23
C LEU A 89 -6.36 -15.35 -7.61
N VAL A 90 -6.10 -16.65 -7.72
CA VAL A 90 -5.82 -17.33 -9.00
C VAL A 90 -7.03 -17.24 -9.92
N GLY A 91 -8.25 -17.46 -9.42
CA GLY A 91 -9.48 -17.29 -10.20
C GLY A 91 -9.73 -15.84 -10.64
N ARG A 92 -9.27 -14.84 -9.88
CA ARG A 92 -9.30 -13.42 -10.28
C ARG A 92 -8.23 -13.09 -11.32
N CYS A 93 -6.99 -13.56 -11.15
CA CYS A 93 -5.92 -13.40 -12.14
C CYS A 93 -6.30 -14.06 -13.48
N ALA A 94 -6.84 -15.27 -13.45
CA ALA A 94 -7.28 -15.98 -14.66
C ALA A 94 -8.42 -15.25 -15.39
N ARG A 95 -9.36 -14.64 -14.67
CA ARG A 95 -10.42 -13.79 -15.26
C ARG A 95 -9.86 -12.48 -15.82
N SER A 96 -8.93 -11.83 -15.11
CA SER A 96 -8.28 -10.60 -15.58
C SER A 96 -7.50 -10.83 -16.88
N VAL A 97 -6.71 -11.92 -16.96
CA VAL A 97 -5.93 -12.26 -18.16
C VAL A 97 -6.86 -12.59 -19.34
N ARG A 98 -7.97 -13.28 -19.10
CA ARG A 98 -8.96 -13.59 -20.15
C ARG A 98 -9.72 -12.34 -20.63
N SER A 99 -10.03 -11.40 -19.74
CA SER A 99 -10.62 -10.10 -20.07
C SER A 99 -9.70 -9.29 -20.97
N VAL A 100 -8.42 -9.19 -20.61
CA VAL A 100 -7.41 -8.48 -21.41
C VAL A 100 -7.23 -9.16 -22.77
N ALA A 101 -7.15 -10.49 -22.82
CA ALA A 101 -7.06 -11.23 -24.08
C ALA A 101 -8.30 -11.00 -24.99
N SER A 102 -9.51 -10.89 -24.41
CA SER A 102 -10.74 -10.60 -25.17
C SER A 102 -10.82 -9.15 -25.68
N GLN A 103 -10.13 -8.21 -25.03
CA GLN A 103 -10.02 -6.83 -25.49
C GLN A 103 -8.97 -6.68 -26.60
N VAL A 104 -7.88 -7.45 -26.57
CA VAL A 104 -6.83 -7.43 -27.59
C VAL A 104 -7.27 -8.14 -28.88
N GLY A 105 -8.17 -9.13 -28.80
CA GLY A 105 -8.72 -9.83 -29.97
C GLY A 105 -9.90 -9.12 -30.67
N ARG A 106 -10.31 -7.93 -30.21
CA ARG A 106 -11.42 -7.19 -30.83
C ARG A 106 -10.85 -6.31 -31.95
N PRO A 107 -11.15 -6.58 -33.23
CA PRO A 107 -10.69 -5.71 -34.31
C PRO A 107 -11.25 -4.30 -34.09
N PRO A 108 -10.47 -3.23 -34.37
CA PRO A 108 -10.96 -1.87 -34.25
C PRO A 108 -12.22 -1.74 -35.11
N ALA A 109 -13.29 -1.21 -34.51
CA ALA A 109 -14.53 -0.96 -35.22
C ALA A 109 -14.22 -0.14 -36.48
N ALA A 110 -14.53 -0.70 -37.64
CA ALA A 110 -14.35 -0.03 -38.91
C ALA A 110 -15.18 1.26 -38.89
N HIS A 111 -14.52 2.40 -38.76
CA HIS A 111 -15.11 3.68 -39.09
C HIS A 111 -15.43 3.66 -40.59
N SER A 112 -16.69 3.38 -40.93
CA SER A 112 -17.21 3.59 -42.27
C SER A 112 -17.24 5.10 -42.55
N LEU A 113 -16.14 5.59 -43.11
CA LEU A 113 -16.07 6.92 -43.72
C LEU A 113 -17.04 6.96 -44.90
N SER A 114 -18.17 7.61 -44.68
CA SER A 114 -19.11 8.06 -45.70
C SER A 114 -18.37 8.87 -46.77
N ARG A 115 -18.34 8.34 -48.00
CA ARG A 115 -17.95 9.08 -49.20
C ARG A 115 -19.07 10.07 -49.53
N ALA A 116 -18.82 11.35 -49.36
CA ALA A 116 -19.50 12.42 -50.07
C ALA A 116 -18.44 13.26 -50.82
N THR A 117 -18.39 12.98 -52.12
CA THR A 117 -18.05 13.82 -53.28
C THR A 117 -17.49 15.25 -53.09
N ALA A 118 -16.42 15.51 -53.86
CA ALA A 118 -15.67 16.74 -54.21
C ALA A 118 -16.50 17.94 -54.72
N PRO A 119 -15.90 19.06 -55.24
CA PRO A 119 -14.63 19.75 -54.93
C PRO A 119 -14.81 21.26 -54.60
N GLN A 120 -13.71 21.93 -54.24
CA GLN A 120 -13.53 23.37 -54.11
C GLN A 120 -13.90 24.18 -55.37
N ALA A 121 -14.77 25.17 -55.22
CA ALA A 121 -14.80 26.42 -55.99
C ALA A 121 -15.56 27.48 -55.16
N ASP A 122 -15.14 28.74 -55.27
CA ASP A 122 -15.76 29.94 -54.69
C ASP A 122 -15.70 30.17 -53.18
N GLN A 123 -14.52 30.60 -52.71
CA GLN A 123 -14.44 31.64 -51.67
C GLN A 123 -13.32 32.64 -52.00
N LEU A 124 -13.57 33.47 -53.01
CA LEU A 124 -12.83 34.71 -53.26
C LEU A 124 -13.85 35.78 -53.66
N ALA A 125 -14.67 36.24 -52.72
CA ALA A 125 -15.29 37.55 -52.75
C ALA A 125 -16.04 37.82 -51.45
N LEU A 126 -15.85 39.03 -50.91
CA LEU A 126 -16.63 39.66 -49.83
C LEU A 126 -16.41 39.12 -48.40
N ARG A 127 -15.44 39.72 -47.69
CA ARG A 127 -15.72 40.70 -46.61
C ARG A 127 -14.49 40.92 -45.74
N ALA A 128 -13.65 41.87 -46.12
CA ALA A 128 -12.85 42.66 -45.19
C ALA A 128 -12.24 43.85 -45.95
N THR A 129 -12.93 45.00 -45.91
CA THR A 129 -12.34 46.36 -45.82
C THR A 129 -13.44 47.43 -45.89
N MET A 130 -14.01 47.77 -44.74
CA MET A 130 -14.38 49.16 -44.42
C MET A 130 -13.42 49.61 -43.33
N THR A 131 -12.30 50.22 -43.72
CA THR A 131 -11.56 51.15 -42.87
C THR A 131 -10.88 52.16 -43.78
N THR A 132 -11.40 53.40 -43.71
CA THR A 132 -10.88 54.66 -44.29
C THR A 132 -11.07 54.90 -45.78
#